data_AF-A0A7L3HCS3-F1
#
_entry.id   AF-A0A7L3HCS3-F1
#
_cell.length_a   1.000
_cell.length_b   1.000
_cell.length_c   1.000
_cell.angle_alpha   90.00
_cell.angle_beta   90.00
_cell.angle_gamma   90.00
#
_symmetry.space_group_name_H-M   'P 1'
#
loop_
_entity.id
_entity.type
_entity.pdbx_description
1 polymer ?
#
loop_
_entity_poly.entity_id
_entity_poly.type
_entity_poly.pdbx_seq_one_letter_code
_entity_poly.pdbx_strand_id
1 'polypeptide(L)'
;HRDLKSSNILVKNDLTCCLCDFGLSLRLDPSLSVDDLANSGQVGTARYMAPEVLESRMNLENMESFKQTDVYSMALVLWEMTSRCNAVGG
;
A
#
# COMPACT_ATOMS: atom_id res chain seq x y z
N HIS A 1 -2.80 -1.53 4.42
CA HIS A 1 -1.67 -2.47 4.33
C HIS A 1 -0.37 -1.79 4.76
N ARG A 2 -0.11 -0.57 4.27
CA ARG A 2 1.09 0.26 4.56
C ARG A 2 2.42 -0.28 4.03
N ASP A 3 2.46 -1.51 3.53
CA ASP A 3 3.60 -2.08 2.82
C ASP A 3 3.16 -2.98 1.65
N LEU A 4 2.25 -2.47 0.81
CA LEU A 4 1.76 -3.20 -0.35
C LEU A 4 2.81 -3.14 -1.47
N LYS A 5 3.26 -4.31 -1.94
CA LYS A 5 4.29 -4.48 -2.96
C LYS A 5 4.19 -5.86 -3.58
N SER A 6 4.81 -6.08 -4.74
CA SER A 6 4.72 -7.36 -5.45
C SER A 6 5.22 -8.56 -4.61
N SER A 7 6.25 -8.37 -3.78
CA SER A 7 6.75 -9.43 -2.88
C SER A 7 5.81 -9.80 -1.73
N ASN A 8 4.83 -8.95 -1.42
CA ASN A 8 3.83 -9.17 -0.36
C ASN A 8 2.47 -9.61 -0.93
N ILE A 9 2.46 -10.09 -2.18
CA ILE A 9 1.30 -10.63 -2.87
C ILE A 9 1.64 -12.04 -3.32
N LEU A 10 0.86 -13.01 -2.85
CA LEU A 10 1.00 -14.40 -3.24
C LEU A 10 0.09 -14.72 -4.42
N VAL A 11 0.57 -15.54 -5.33
CA VAL A 11 -0.21 -16.06 -6.46
C VAL A 11 -0.67 -17.48 -6.12
N LYS A 12 -1.99 -17.70 -6.18
CA LYS A 12 -2.60 -19.01 -5.94
C LYS A 12 -2.56 -19.88 -7.19
N ASN A 13 -2.91 -21.17 -7.03
CA ASN A 13 -2.96 -22.12 -8.14
C ASN A 13 -3.98 -21.75 -9.25
N ASP A 14 -5.03 -21.01 -8.91
CA ASP A 14 -6.03 -20.50 -9.86
C ASP A 14 -5.61 -19.17 -10.51
N LEU A 15 -4.34 -18.77 -10.33
CA LEU A 15 -3.75 -17.50 -10.78
C LEU A 15 -4.38 -16.24 -10.17
N THR A 16 -5.22 -16.38 -9.13
CA THR A 16 -5.70 -15.24 -8.36
C THR A 16 -4.66 -14.82 -7.31
N CYS A 17 -4.72 -13.55 -6.90
CA CYS A 17 -3.82 -13.00 -5.89
C CYS A 17 -4.44 -13.06 -4.49
N CYS A 18 -3.60 -13.16 -3.46
CA CYS A 18 -3.97 -12.81 -2.09
C CYS A 18 -2.84 -12.03 -1.42
N LEU A 19 -3.21 -11.08 -0.56
CA LEU A 19 -2.25 -10.29 0.21
C LEU A 19 -1.64 -11.12 1.35
N CYS A 20 -0.36 -10.90 1.64
CA CYS A 20 0.33 -11.43 2.81
C CYS A 20 1.15 -10.34 3.51
N ASP A 21 1.76 -10.67 4.66
CA ASP A 21 2.61 -9.77 5.45
C ASP A 21 1.91 -8.50 5.95
N PHE A 22 1.08 -8.69 6.97
CA PHE A 22 0.34 -7.62 7.65
C PHE A 22 1.10 -7.01 8.84
N GLY A 23 2.41 -7.25 8.97
CA GLY A 23 3.20 -6.82 10.14
C GLY A 23 3.24 -5.31 10.37
N LEU A 24 3.06 -4.52 9.29
CA LEU A 24 2.99 -3.06 9.32
C LEU A 24 1.56 -2.52 9.14
N SER A 25 0.56 -3.40 9.05
CA SER A 25 -0.81 -2.97 8.80
C SER A 25 -1.39 -2.22 9.98
N LEU A 26 -2.12 -1.14 9.68
CA LEU A 26 -2.85 -0.35 10.65
C LEU A 26 -4.34 -0.66 10.52
N ARG A 27 -4.98 -1.06 11.62
CA ARG A 27 -6.44 -1.14 11.72
C ARG A 27 -6.98 0.28 11.93
N LEU A 28 -7.77 0.76 10.99
CA LEU A 28 -8.42 2.07 11.09
C LEU A 28 -9.60 1.98 12.04
N ASP A 29 -9.32 2.16 13.33
CA ASP A 29 -10.33 2.26 14.38
C ASP A 29 -10.76 3.73 14.54
N PRO A 30 -12.07 4.06 14.49
CA PRO A 30 -12.55 5.44 14.67
C PRO A 30 -12.18 6.08 16.01
N SER A 31 -11.74 5.30 16.99
CA SER A 31 -11.25 5.80 18.28
C SER A 31 -9.79 6.26 18.29
N LEU A 32 -9.02 6.00 17.22
CA LEU A 32 -7.64 6.45 17.11
C LEU A 32 -7.56 7.97 17.02
N SER A 33 -6.72 8.58 17.86
CA SER A 33 -6.42 10.00 17.78
C SER A 33 -5.40 10.29 16.67
N VAL A 34 -5.31 11.57 16.28
CA VAL A 34 -4.26 12.05 15.36
C VAL A 34 -2.86 11.76 15.92
N ASP A 35 -2.68 11.87 17.23
CA ASP A 35 -1.41 11.57 17.89
C ASP A 35 -1.06 10.07 17.81
N ASP A 36 -2.03 9.17 17.97
CA ASP A 36 -1.83 7.72 17.78
C ASP A 36 -1.39 7.41 16.35
N LEU A 37 -2.02 8.06 15.37
CA LEU A 37 -1.71 7.90 13.95
C LEU A 37 -0.31 8.47 13.61
N ALA A 38 0.05 9.62 14.16
CA ALA A 38 1.38 10.23 13.99
C ALA A 38 2.49 9.36 14.60
N ASN A 39 2.26 8.82 15.80
CA ASN A 39 3.18 7.94 16.50
C ASN A 39 3.35 6.57 15.80
N SER A 40 2.43 6.19 14.92
CA SER A 40 2.55 4.98 14.09
C SER A 40 3.68 5.06 13.05
N GLY A 41 4.28 6.24 12.85
CA GLY A 41 5.49 6.48 12.08
C GLY A 41 5.34 6.39 10.56
N GLN A 42 6.39 6.74 9.83
CA GLN A 42 6.50 6.49 8.40
C GLN A 42 7.15 5.10 8.19
N VAL A 43 6.33 4.10 7.84
CA VAL A 43 6.74 2.70 7.68
C VAL A 43 6.43 2.19 6.28
N GLY A 44 7.05 1.08 5.90
CA GLY A 44 6.87 0.42 4.61
C GLY A 44 8.10 0.52 3.72
N THR A 45 7.97 0.04 2.49
CA THR A 45 9.07 0.00 1.51
C THR A 45 9.12 1.29 0.69
N ALA A 46 10.20 2.06 0.81
CA ALA A 46 10.34 3.40 0.19
C ALA A 46 10.00 3.46 -1.31
N ARG A 47 10.32 2.41 -2.08
CA ARG A 47 10.01 2.33 -3.53
C ARG A 47 8.51 2.38 -3.85
N TYR A 48 7.67 1.94 -2.92
CA TYR A 48 6.21 1.85 -3.09
C TYR A 48 5.46 2.97 -2.35
N MET A 49 6.16 3.81 -1.59
CA MET A 49 5.51 4.87 -0.81
C MET A 49 4.90 5.93 -1.73
N ALA A 50 3.66 6.30 -1.42
CA ALA A 50 2.98 7.42 -2.04
C ALA A 50 3.72 8.75 -1.78
N PRO A 51 3.63 9.75 -2.68
CA PRO A 51 4.36 11.01 -2.55
C PRO A 51 4.04 11.74 -1.23
N GLU A 52 2.78 11.74 -0.80
CA GLU A 52 2.36 12.34 0.48
C GLU A 52 2.97 11.65 1.71
N VAL A 53 3.34 10.37 1.59
CA VAL A 53 4.08 9.63 2.63
C VAL A 53 5.54 10.07 2.61
N LEU A 54 6.17 10.10 1.44
CA LEU A 54 7.57 10.50 1.27
C LEU A 54 7.83 11.94 1.72
N GLU A 55 6.87 12.84 1.48
CA GLU A 55 6.93 14.25 1.87
C GLU A 55 6.48 14.50 3.32
N SER A 56 6.06 13.46 4.06
CA SER A 56 5.48 13.57 5.40
C SER A 56 4.28 14.55 5.46
N ARG A 57 3.44 14.54 4.41
CA ARG A 57 2.27 15.42 4.21
C ARG A 57 0.93 14.69 4.24
N MET A 58 0.90 13.48 4.79
CA MET A 58 -0.35 12.74 4.95
C MET A 58 -1.35 13.51 5.83
N ASN A 59 -2.61 13.53 5.40
CA ASN A 59 -3.70 14.05 6.22
C ASN A 59 -4.09 13.00 7.27
N LEU A 60 -3.66 13.20 8.51
CA LEU A 60 -3.94 12.28 9.63
C LEU A 60 -5.34 12.45 10.21
N GLU A 61 -6.06 13.53 9.90
CA GLU A 61 -7.46 13.72 10.31
C GLU A 61 -8.43 12.89 9.45
N ASN A 62 -8.02 12.58 8.22
CA ASN A 62 -8.80 11.76 7.31
C ASN A 62 -8.21 10.35 7.18
N MET A 63 -8.83 9.38 7.86
CA MET A 63 -8.43 7.97 7.78
C MET A 63 -8.42 7.40 6.35
N GLU A 64 -9.16 8.01 5.41
CA GLU A 64 -9.13 7.61 4.01
C GLU A 64 -7.75 7.83 3.36
N SER A 65 -6.94 8.76 3.87
CA SER A 65 -5.57 8.98 3.37
C SER A 65 -4.70 7.72 3.49
N PHE A 66 -4.87 6.91 4.54
CA PHE A 66 -4.15 5.64 4.63
C PHE A 66 -4.54 4.66 3.51
N LYS A 67 -5.81 4.63 3.10
CA LYS A 67 -6.25 3.80 1.97
C LYS A 67 -5.73 4.32 0.63
N GLN A 68 -5.69 5.64 0.46
CA GLN A 68 -5.11 6.27 -0.74
C GLN A 68 -3.64 5.87 -0.95
N THR A 69 -2.86 5.75 0.12
CA THR A 69 -1.47 5.27 0.02
C THR A 69 -1.36 3.81 -0.43
N ASP A 70 -2.27 2.94 0.00
CA ASP A 70 -2.33 1.55 -0.46
C ASP A 70 -2.72 1.50 -1.95
N VAL A 71 -3.64 2.38 -2.40
CA VAL A 71 -4.05 2.48 -3.81
C VAL A 71 -2.88 2.94 -4.70
N TYR A 72 -2.08 3.91 -4.25
CA TYR A 72 -0.86 4.31 -4.96
C TYR A 72 0.11 3.13 -5.11
N SER A 73 0.38 2.43 -4.02
CA SER A 73 1.26 1.25 -4.03
C SER A 73 0.74 0.16 -4.96
N MET A 74 -0.58 -0.05 -4.98
CA MET A 74 -1.25 -1.01 -5.86
C MET A 74 -1.10 -0.63 -7.34
N ALA A 75 -1.14 0.66 -7.67
CA ALA A 75 -0.94 1.12 -9.04
C ALA A 75 0.46 0.72 -9.59
N LEU A 76 1.49 0.78 -8.74
CA LEU A 76 2.84 0.32 -9.10
C LEU A 76 2.88 -1.20 -9.35
N VAL A 77 2.21 -1.98 -8.50
CA VAL A 77 2.09 -3.44 -8.69
C VAL A 77 1.34 -3.78 -9.97
N LEU A 78 0.23 -3.07 -10.26
CA LEU A 78 -0.52 -3.26 -11.50
C LEU A 78 0.36 -2.93 -12.71
N TRP A 79 1.18 -1.88 -12.64
CA TRP A 79 2.16 -1.58 -13.68
C TRP A 79 3.19 -2.70 -13.84
N GLU A 80 3.71 -3.29 -12.76
CA GLU A 80 4.61 -4.46 -12.83
C GLU A 80 3.93 -5.63 -13.56
N MET A 81 2.66 -5.93 -13.25
CA MET A 81 1.89 -6.96 -13.95
C MET A 81 1.71 -6.63 -15.44
N THR A 82 1.32 -5.40 -15.76
CA THR A 82 1.14 -4.94 -17.15
C THR A 82 2.45 -5.01 -17.94
N SER A 83 3.59 -4.69 -17.33
CA SER A 83 4.91 -4.73 -17.99
C SER A 83 5.34 -6.13 -18.44
N ARG A 84 4.69 -7.18 -17.92
CA ARG A 84 4.92 -8.59 -18.25
C ARG A 84 3.76 -9.22 -19.04
N CYS A 85 2.76 -8.43 -19.41
CA CYS A 85 1.62 -8.89 -20.18
C CYS A 85 1.98 -8.97 -21.67
N ASN A 86 1.81 -10.15 -22.28
CA ASN A 86 2.06 -10.37 -23.71
C ASN A 86 1.13 -9.54 -24.62
N ALA A 87 0.00 -9.04 -24.13
CA ALA A 87 -0.89 -8.18 -24.90
C ALA A 87 -0.28 -6.80 -25.25
N VAL A 88 0.79 -6.37 -24.56
CA VAL A 88 1.45 -5.08 -24.79
C VAL A 88 2.38 -5.13 -26.02
N GLY A 89 2.78 -6.33 -26.47
CA GLY A 89 3.56 -6.54 -27.69
C GLY A 89 2.82 -7.45 -28.66
N GLY A 90 2.22 -6.84 -29.69
CA GLY A 90 1.83 -7.53 -30.92
C GLY A 90 3.01 -7.66 -31.88
#